data_AF-A0A947F1U6-F1
#
_entry.id   AF-A0A947F1U6-F1
#
_cell.length_a   1.000
_cell.length_b   1.000
_cell.length_c   1.000
_cell.angle_alpha   90.00
_cell.angle_beta   90.00
_cell.angle_gamma   90.00
#
_symmetry.space_group_name_H-M   'P 1'
#
loop_
_entity.id
_entity.type
_entity.pdbx_description
1 polymer ?
#
loop_
_entity_poly.entity_id
_entity_poly.type
_entity_poly.pdbx_seq_one_letter_code
_entity_poly.pdbx_strand_id
1 'polypeptide(L)'
;MQTRAERFLTPEEQKRINQCVHDAEKQTSGEIVPMIVSESHSYPLAPIVGATFITLPTALLAARLIGSHFWIGPDNMWLFLVCFICISIPAFYTIKRVFW
;
A
#
# COMPACT_ATOMS: atom_id res chain seq x y z
N MET A 1 14.80 -26.45 -10.68
CA MET A 1 14.71 -25.35 -9.70
C MET A 1 13.43 -25.58 -8.93
N GLN A 2 13.48 -25.84 -7.62
CA GLN A 2 12.27 -26.19 -6.85
C GLN A 2 11.36 -24.99 -6.63
N THR A 3 10.05 -25.20 -6.81
CA THR A 3 9.02 -24.18 -6.54
C THR A 3 8.92 -23.90 -5.03
N ARG A 4 8.30 -22.77 -4.63
CA ARG A 4 8.07 -22.49 -3.20
C ARG A 4 7.14 -23.54 -2.58
N ALA A 5 6.13 -24.00 -3.33
CA ALA A 5 5.25 -25.08 -2.90
C ALA A 5 6.03 -26.36 -2.58
N GLU A 6 6.98 -26.76 -3.44
CA GLU A 6 7.84 -27.93 -3.21
C GLU A 6 8.78 -27.81 -1.99
N ARG A 7 9.10 -26.58 -1.57
CA ARG A 7 9.93 -26.35 -0.38
C ARG A 7 9.14 -26.38 0.92
N PHE A 8 7.88 -25.95 0.88
CA PHE A 8 7.06 -25.79 2.09
C PHE A 8 6.06 -26.91 2.31
N LEU A 9 5.71 -27.68 1.27
CA LEU A 9 4.66 -28.69 1.32
C LEU A 9 5.18 -30.05 0.86
N THR A 10 4.74 -31.12 1.53
CA THR A 10 4.96 -32.48 1.05
C THR A 10 4.13 -32.78 -0.20
N PRO A 11 4.47 -33.82 -0.98
CA PRO A 11 3.67 -34.23 -2.13
C PRO A 11 2.20 -34.56 -1.76
N GLU A 12 1.97 -35.16 -0.60
CA GLU A 12 0.64 -35.50 -0.09
C GLU A 12 -0.18 -34.25 0.25
N GLU A 13 0.46 -33.24 0.85
CA GLU A 13 -0.18 -31.96 1.16
C GLU A 13 -0.56 -31.19 -0.10
N GLN A 14 0.34 -31.15 -1.10
CA GLN A 14 0.05 -30.55 -2.41
C GLN A 14 -1.13 -31.26 -3.09
N LYS A 15 -1.15 -32.59 -3.06
CA LYS A 15 -2.27 -33.37 -3.61
C LYS A 15 -3.59 -33.05 -2.90
N ARG A 16 -3.58 -32.94 -1.57
CA ARG A 16 -4.77 -32.61 -0.77
C ARG A 16 -5.30 -31.21 -1.10
N ILE A 17 -4.42 -30.23 -1.28
CA ILE A 17 -4.80 -28.87 -1.69
C ILE A 17 -5.42 -28.89 -3.09
N ASN A 18 -4.80 -29.56 -4.06
CA ASN A 18 -5.33 -29.66 -5.42
C ASN A 18 -6.72 -30.32 -5.46
N GLN A 19 -6.93 -31.36 -4.66
CA GLN A 19 -8.24 -32.03 -4.55
C GLN A 19 -9.30 -31.05 -4.00
N CYS A 20 -8.96 -30.32 -2.94
CA CYS A 20 -9.86 -29.35 -2.33
C CYS A 20 -10.21 -28.19 -3.29
N VAL A 21 -9.22 -27.69 -4.01
CA VAL A 21 -9.41 -26.66 -5.05
C VAL A 21 -10.36 -27.16 -6.13
N HIS A 22 -10.11 -28.35 -6.67
CA HIS A 22 -10.96 -28.94 -7.70
C HIS A 22 -12.41 -29.16 -7.24
N ASP A 23 -12.62 -29.59 -5.99
CA ASP A 23 -13.97 -29.76 -5.44
C ASP A 23 -14.69 -28.42 -5.19
N ALA A 24 -13.96 -27.35 -4.91
CA ALA A 24 -14.50 -25.99 -4.81
C ALA A 24 -14.84 -25.42 -6.19
N GLU A 25 -13.98 -25.61 -7.19
CA GLU A 25 -14.21 -25.18 -8.57
C GLU A 25 -15.46 -25.80 -9.17
N LYS A 26 -15.83 -27.05 -8.83
CA LYS A 26 -17.10 -27.66 -9.28
C LYS A 26 -18.35 -26.87 -8.88
N GLN A 27 -18.25 -25.99 -7.88
CA GLN A 27 -19.35 -25.17 -7.37
C GLN A 27 -19.36 -23.76 -7.96
N THR A 28 -18.41 -23.42 -8.83
CA THR A 28 -18.27 -22.08 -9.43
C THR A 28 -17.84 -22.19 -10.90
N SER A 29 -18.05 -21.13 -11.70
CA SER A 29 -17.49 -21.06 -13.05
C SER A 29 -16.06 -20.50 -13.07
N GLY A 30 -15.49 -20.19 -11.90
CA GLY A 30 -14.16 -19.61 -11.75
C GLY A 30 -13.05 -20.65 -11.54
N GLU A 31 -11.84 -20.32 -12.00
CA GLU A 31 -10.60 -21.04 -11.71
C GLU A 31 -9.99 -20.54 -10.40
N ILE A 32 -9.50 -21.46 -9.57
CA ILE A 32 -8.85 -21.20 -8.30
C ILE A 32 -7.40 -21.67 -8.41
N VAL A 33 -6.45 -20.73 -8.42
CA VAL A 33 -5.02 -21.03 -8.55
C VAL A 33 -4.31 -20.77 -7.21
N PRO A 34 -4.02 -21.81 -6.40
CA PRO A 34 -3.28 -21.64 -5.15
C PRO A 34 -1.80 -21.30 -5.44
N MET A 35 -1.27 -20.30 -4.75
CA MET A 35 0.14 -19.89 -4.88
C MET A 35 0.76 -19.63 -3.51
N ILE A 36 2.01 -20.08 -3.34
CA ILE A 36 2.83 -19.70 -2.17
C ILE A 36 3.81 -18.61 -2.61
N VAL A 37 3.47 -17.38 -2.25
CA VAL A 37 4.23 -16.17 -2.59
C VAL A 37 4.65 -15.42 -1.32
N SER A 38 5.78 -14.71 -1.40
CA SER A 38 6.31 -13.88 -0.33
C SER A 38 5.54 -12.58 -0.14
N GLU A 39 4.89 -12.12 -1.20
CA GLU A 39 4.11 -10.89 -1.22
C GLU A 39 2.92 -11.12 -2.17
N SER A 40 1.73 -10.67 -1.78
CA SER A 40 0.53 -10.83 -2.62
C SER A 40 0.59 -9.94 -3.86
N HIS A 41 1.06 -8.70 -3.71
CA HIS A 41 1.30 -7.74 -4.78
C HIS A 41 2.12 -6.55 -4.24
N SER A 42 2.92 -5.90 -5.08
CA SER A 42 3.74 -4.72 -4.73
C SER A 42 2.98 -3.40 -4.53
N TYR A 43 1.64 -3.40 -4.65
CA TYR A 43 0.72 -2.26 -4.67
C TYR A 43 1.37 -0.87 -4.85
N PRO A 44 1.90 -0.53 -6.05
CA PRO A 44 2.73 0.67 -6.23
C PRO A 44 1.99 1.99 -5.96
N LEU A 45 0.67 1.99 -6.07
CA LEU A 45 -0.17 3.16 -5.79
C LEU A 45 -0.52 3.32 -4.31
N ALA A 46 -0.42 2.27 -3.49
CA ALA A 46 -0.78 2.35 -2.07
C ALA A 46 0.07 3.38 -1.30
N PRO A 47 1.41 3.47 -1.49
CA PRO A 47 2.21 4.51 -0.87
C PRO A 47 1.83 5.92 -1.31
N ILE A 48 1.42 6.10 -2.57
CA ILE A 48 0.99 7.40 -3.11
C ILE A 48 -0.31 7.82 -2.44
N VAL A 49 -1.32 6.96 -2.44
CA VAL A 49 -2.63 7.24 -1.82
C VAL A 49 -2.48 7.52 -0.34
N GLY A 50 -1.72 6.70 0.38
CA GLY A 50 -1.45 6.91 1.80
C GLY A 50 -0.73 8.23 2.05
N ALA A 51 0.30 8.56 1.25
CA ALA A 51 1.05 9.80 1.42
C ALA A 51 0.17 11.01 1.17
N THR A 52 -0.67 10.99 0.14
CA THR A 52 -1.64 12.06 -0.14
C THR A 52 -2.64 12.21 1.01
N PHE A 53 -3.15 11.09 1.55
CA PHE A 53 -4.09 11.10 2.67
C PHE A 53 -3.51 11.76 3.93
N ILE A 54 -2.23 11.54 4.24
CA ILE A 54 -1.55 12.18 5.37
C ILE A 54 -1.18 13.63 5.04
N THR A 55 -0.67 13.88 3.83
CA THR A 55 -0.09 15.18 3.46
C THR A 55 -1.17 16.26 3.35
N LEU A 56 -2.33 15.97 2.76
CA LEU A 56 -3.39 16.97 2.56
C LEU A 56 -3.83 17.68 3.87
N PRO A 57 -4.28 16.95 4.92
CA PRO A 57 -4.70 17.60 6.16
C PRO A 57 -3.53 18.23 6.92
N THR A 58 -2.35 17.59 6.92
CA THR A 58 -1.18 18.11 7.66
C THR A 58 -0.60 19.36 7.02
N ALA A 59 -0.54 19.43 5.69
CA ALA A 59 -0.10 20.62 4.96
C ALA A 59 -1.08 21.77 5.12
N LEU A 60 -2.39 21.51 5.12
CA LEU A 60 -3.41 22.53 5.36
C LEU A 60 -3.27 23.14 6.76
N LEU A 61 -3.11 22.29 7.77
CA LEU A 61 -2.91 22.72 9.16
C LEU A 61 -1.59 23.47 9.33
N ALA A 62 -0.49 22.96 8.75
CA ALA A 62 0.82 23.60 8.79
C ALA A 62 0.80 24.99 8.13
N ALA A 63 0.19 25.11 6.95
CA ALA A 63 0.07 26.38 6.24
C ALA A 63 -0.72 27.42 7.05
N ARG A 64 -1.82 27.02 7.69
CA ARG A 64 -2.62 27.93 8.52
C ARG A 64 -1.86 28.41 9.75
N LEU A 65 -1.18 27.49 10.45
CA LEU A 65 -0.39 27.82 11.64
C LEU A 65 0.79 28.73 11.31
N ILE A 66 1.56 28.39 10.26
CA ILE A 66 2.72 29.18 9.84
C ILE A 66 2.26 30.53 9.28
N GLY A 67 1.26 30.53 8.39
CA GLY A 67 0.76 31.74 7.73
C GLY A 67 0.20 32.76 8.72
N SER A 68 -0.38 32.31 9.84
CA SER A 68 -0.82 33.21 10.92
C SER A 68 0.33 33.95 11.63
N HIS A 69 1.55 33.40 11.57
CA HIS A 69 2.74 33.98 12.19
C HIS A 69 3.52 34.91 11.25
N PHE A 70 3.26 34.82 9.95
CA PHE A 70 3.86 35.66 8.93
C PHE A 70 2.88 36.75 8.46
N TRP A 71 3.41 37.84 7.91
CA TRP A 71 2.63 38.91 7.24
C TRP A 71 1.87 38.45 5.99
N ILE A 72 2.04 37.19 5.56
CA ILE A 72 1.45 36.61 4.34
C ILE A 72 -0.01 36.20 4.57
N GLY A 73 -0.42 36.03 5.84
CA GLY A 73 -1.76 35.62 6.23
C GLY A 73 -1.96 34.10 6.22
N PRO A 74 -3.03 33.61 6.90
CA PRO A 74 -3.26 32.17 7.11
C PRO A 74 -3.73 31.41 5.88
N ASP A 75 -4.33 32.11 4.90
CA ASP A 75 -4.98 31.48 3.74
C ASP A 75 -4.15 31.71 2.45
N ASN A 76 -2.84 31.51 2.53
CA ASN A 76 -1.95 31.65 1.39
C ASN A 76 -1.72 30.32 0.64
N MET A 77 -2.11 30.28 -0.64
CA MET A 77 -2.00 29.08 -1.48
C MET A 77 -0.55 28.63 -1.71
N TRP A 78 0.38 29.57 -1.87
CA TRP A 78 1.80 29.24 -2.10
C TRP A 78 2.43 28.60 -0.86
N LEU A 79 2.07 29.09 0.33
CA LEU A 79 2.51 28.50 1.59
C LEU A 79 2.00 27.06 1.74
N PHE A 80 0.73 26.81 1.39
CA PHE A 80 0.17 25.46 1.34
C PHE A 80 0.95 24.55 0.38
N LEU A 81 1.24 25.00 -0.84
CA LEU A 81 1.99 24.20 -1.82
C LEU A 81 3.39 23.84 -1.32
N VAL A 82 4.10 24.80 -0.70
CA VAL A 82 5.42 24.55 -0.10
C VAL A 82 5.32 23.52 1.02
N CYS A 83 4.39 23.70 1.98
CA CYS A 83 4.17 22.73 3.05
C CYS A 83 3.81 21.34 2.50
N PHE A 84 2.95 21.27 1.48
CA PHE A 84 2.54 20.03 0.83
C PHE A 84 3.74 19.30 0.20
N ILE A 85 4.58 19.99 -0.56
CA ILE A 85 5.78 19.38 -1.16
C ILE A 85 6.74 18.90 -0.06
N CYS A 86 7.00 19.74 0.95
CA CYS A 86 7.91 19.40 2.05
C CYS A 86 7.44 18.19 2.88
N ILE A 87 6.13 18.01 3.06
CA ILE A 87 5.55 16.92 3.85
C ILE A 87 5.32 15.66 2.99
N SER A 88 4.98 15.82 1.70
CA SER A 88 4.67 14.68 0.81
C SER A 88 5.84 13.72 0.63
N ILE A 89 7.06 14.26 0.50
CA ILE A 89 8.29 13.47 0.33
C ILE A 89 8.52 12.54 1.54
N PRO A 90 8.64 13.06 2.79
CA PRO A 90 8.84 12.19 3.96
C PRO A 90 7.63 11.29 4.22
N ALA A 91 6.39 11.74 3.97
CA ALA A 91 5.21 10.90 4.12
C ALA A 91 5.26 9.68 3.19
N PHE A 92 5.62 9.90 1.91
CA PHE A 92 5.78 8.83 0.93
C PHE A 92 6.85 7.82 1.34
N TYR A 93 8.05 8.28 1.73
CA TYR A 93 9.12 7.38 2.16
C TYR A 93 8.78 6.61 3.44
N THR A 94 8.07 7.24 4.38
CA THR A 94 7.65 6.60 5.62
C THR A 94 6.63 5.50 5.34
N ILE A 95 5.60 5.79 4.54
CA ILE A 95 4.57 4.81 4.20
C ILE A 95 5.14 3.67 3.38
N LYS A 96 6.02 3.97 2.41
CA LYS A 96 6.71 2.93 1.63
C LYS A 96 7.54 1.99 2.51
N ARG A 97 8.11 2.47 3.62
CA ARG A 97 8.87 1.64 4.57
C ARG A 97 8.00 0.85 5.54
N VAL A 98 6.82 1.36 5.89
CA VAL A 98 5.89 0.70 6.84
C VAL A 98 5.06 -0.38 6.14
N PHE A 99 4.73 -0.21 4.85
CA PHE A 99 4.00 -1.20 4.04
C PHE A 99 4.94 -2.23 3.37
N TRP A 100 6.01 -2.62 4.06
CA TRP A 100 6.93 -3.70 3.68
C TRP A 100 6.95 -4.79 4.75
#